data_AF-A0AAP7UJ12-F1
#
_entry.id   AF-A0AAP7UJ12-F1
#
_cell.length_a   1.000
_cell.length_b   1.000
_cell.length_c   1.000
_cell.angle_alpha   90.00
_cell.angle_beta   90.00
_cell.angle_gamma   90.00
#
_symmetry.space_group_name_H-M   'P 1'
#
loop_
_entity.id
_entity.type
_entity.pdbx_description
1 polymer ?
#
loop_
_entity_poly.entity_id
_entity_poly.type
_entity_poly.pdbx_seq_one_letter_code
_entity_poly.pdbx_strand_id
1 'polypeptide(L)'
;MTLRQKFKRFMSNHTETSDEHPVLELKSHYYKSTNAQVFQALEAMLSRSDSYQVTSVSAERGEISANIRLPKKAFLVATVISIRPFETAVDFNVTTETALPTDFGYSQKTVLSLYDELDKQLPRIDRS
;
A
#
# COMPACT_ATOMS: atom_id res chain seq x y z
N MET A 1 5.83 1.53 21.86
CA MET A 1 6.82 1.53 20.75
C MET A 1 8.23 1.67 21.28
N THR A 2 9.08 0.65 21.16
CA THR A 2 10.51 0.75 21.54
C THR A 2 11.39 1.09 20.33
N LEU A 3 12.45 1.87 20.55
CA LEU A 3 13.41 2.32 19.53
C LEU A 3 13.98 1.17 18.66
N ARG A 4 14.12 -0.02 19.25
CA ARG A 4 14.60 -1.24 18.56
C ARG A 4 13.68 -1.73 17.45
N GLN A 5 12.36 -1.61 17.62
CA GLN A 5 11.38 -2.02 16.60
C GLN A 5 11.42 -1.06 15.41
N LYS A 6 11.58 0.24 15.65
CA LYS A 6 11.80 1.24 14.58
C LYS A 6 13.09 0.94 13.80
N PHE A 7 14.17 0.57 14.49
CA PHE A 7 15.46 0.27 13.86
C PHE A 7 15.45 -1.03 13.04
N LYS A 8 14.83 -2.12 13.55
CA LYS A 8 14.72 -3.40 12.83
C LYS A 8 13.93 -3.26 11.53
N ARG A 9 12.96 -2.34 11.48
CA ARG A 9 12.13 -2.08 10.31
C ARG A 9 12.83 -1.23 9.24
N PHE A 10 13.64 -0.26 9.68
CA PHE A 10 14.57 0.43 8.79
C PHE A 10 15.63 -0.53 8.21
N MET A 11 15.83 -1.69 8.84
CA MET A 11 16.70 -2.77 8.38
C MET A 11 15.98 -3.83 7.53
N SER A 12 14.73 -3.59 7.11
CA SER A 12 13.94 -4.47 6.23
C SER A 12 14.00 -3.99 4.78
N ASN A 13 13.83 -4.90 3.83
CA ASN A 13 13.63 -4.60 2.41
C ASN A 13 12.14 -4.54 2.01
N HIS A 14 11.23 -4.79 2.95
CA HIS A 14 9.79 -4.74 2.71
C HIS A 14 9.04 -3.99 3.80
N THR A 15 7.89 -3.43 3.44
CA THR A 15 6.94 -2.78 4.33
C THR A 15 5.54 -3.28 4.04
N GLU A 16 4.83 -3.67 5.09
CA GLU A 16 3.41 -4.01 5.07
C GLU A 16 2.61 -3.08 5.98
N THR A 17 1.33 -2.91 5.65
CA THR A 17 0.33 -2.21 6.46
C THR A 17 -0.62 -3.22 7.10
N SER A 18 -1.25 -2.83 8.20
CA SER A 18 -2.30 -3.61 8.85
C SER A 18 -3.11 -2.76 9.83
N ASP A 19 -4.28 -3.21 10.23
CA ASP A 19 -5.14 -2.46 11.17
C ASP A 19 -4.46 -2.24 12.53
N GLU A 20 -3.86 -3.32 13.03
CA GLU A 20 -3.13 -3.36 14.30
C GLU A 20 -1.65 -2.97 14.12
N HIS A 21 -1.33 -2.30 13.01
CA HIS A 21 0.02 -1.89 12.73
C HIS A 21 0.50 -0.93 13.83
N PRO A 22 1.64 -1.21 14.50
CA PRO A 22 2.03 -0.43 15.67
C PRO A 22 2.40 1.02 15.28
N VAL A 23 2.96 1.23 14.07
CA VAL A 23 3.27 2.56 13.51
C VAL A 23 2.00 3.13 12.86
N LEU A 24 1.56 4.31 13.32
CA LEU A 24 0.28 4.91 12.95
C LEU A 24 0.18 5.18 11.45
N GLU A 25 1.26 5.65 10.85
CA GLU A 25 1.36 5.99 9.42
C GLU A 25 1.31 4.75 8.51
N LEU A 26 1.41 3.55 9.08
CA LEU A 26 1.37 2.28 8.34
C LEU A 26 0.17 1.43 8.76
N LYS A 27 -0.82 2.05 9.39
CA LYS A 27 -2.13 1.45 9.56
C LYS A 27 -2.89 1.43 8.24
N SER A 28 -3.75 0.44 8.08
CA SER A 28 -4.67 0.35 6.94
C SER A 28 -5.50 1.64 6.81
N HIS A 29 -5.65 2.11 5.58
CA HIS A 29 -6.54 3.24 5.30
C HIS A 29 -7.94 2.72 4.97
N TYR A 30 -8.93 3.46 5.46
CA TYR A 30 -10.35 3.18 5.24
C TYR A 30 -10.94 4.28 4.40
N TYR A 31 -11.71 3.90 3.39
CA TYR A 31 -12.33 4.84 2.47
C TYR A 31 -13.84 4.67 2.49
N LYS A 32 -14.55 5.81 2.47
CA LYS A 32 -16.00 5.88 2.31
C LYS A 32 -16.38 5.65 0.86
N SER A 33 -16.13 4.44 0.37
CA SER A 33 -16.28 4.06 -1.02
C SER A 33 -16.60 2.57 -1.13
N THR A 34 -17.16 2.17 -2.27
CA THR A 34 -17.42 0.75 -2.56
C THR A 34 -16.13 0.07 -3.01
N ASN A 35 -16.06 -1.25 -2.83
CA ASN A 35 -14.92 -2.05 -3.24
C ASN A 35 -14.56 -1.82 -4.72
N ALA A 36 -15.56 -1.82 -5.62
CA ALA A 36 -15.38 -1.56 -7.05
C ALA A 36 -14.78 -0.18 -7.35
N GLN A 37 -15.23 0.87 -6.65
CA GLN A 37 -14.69 2.22 -6.81
C GLN A 37 -13.24 2.31 -6.34
N VAL A 38 -12.89 1.61 -5.25
CA VAL A 38 -11.51 1.56 -4.74
C VAL A 38 -10.59 0.83 -5.71
N PHE A 39 -11.02 -0.31 -6.27
CA PHE A 39 -10.29 -1.00 -7.33
C PHE A 39 -10.03 -0.11 -8.53
N GLN A 40 -11.08 0.57 -9.02
CA GLN A 40 -10.97 1.47 -10.15
C GLN A 40 -9.98 2.63 -9.87
N ALA A 41 -10.01 3.20 -8.66
CA ALA A 41 -9.09 4.25 -8.27
C ALA A 41 -7.63 3.76 -8.22
N LEU A 42 -7.38 2.58 -7.64
CA LEU A 42 -6.05 1.97 -7.60
C LEU A 42 -5.53 1.63 -9.00
N GLU A 43 -6.34 0.99 -9.85
CA GLU A 43 -5.95 0.68 -11.22
C GLU A 43 -5.63 1.95 -12.02
N ALA A 44 -6.47 2.98 -11.89
CA ALA A 44 -6.24 4.27 -12.56
C ALA A 44 -4.98 4.98 -12.03
N MET A 45 -4.74 4.95 -10.72
CA MET A 45 -3.54 5.51 -10.09
C MET A 45 -2.28 4.81 -10.62
N LEU A 46 -2.24 3.48 -10.57
CA LEU A 46 -1.09 2.69 -11.02
C LEU A 46 -0.87 2.81 -12.53
N SER A 47 -1.93 2.92 -13.33
CA SER A 47 -1.81 3.02 -14.79
C SER A 47 -1.40 4.41 -15.29
N ARG A 48 -1.52 5.46 -14.47
CA ARG A 48 -1.15 6.84 -14.84
C ARG A 48 0.35 7.11 -14.82
N SER A 49 1.14 6.25 -14.16
CA SER A 49 2.56 6.45 -13.97
C SER A 49 3.36 5.31 -14.60
N ASP A 50 4.29 5.66 -15.48
CA ASP A 50 5.23 4.71 -16.11
C ASP A 50 6.16 4.02 -15.08
N SER A 51 6.13 4.46 -13.82
CA SER A 51 6.87 3.83 -12.73
C SER A 51 6.25 2.50 -12.30
N TYR A 52 4.98 2.26 -12.60
CA TYR A 52 4.28 1.03 -12.24
C TYR A 52 3.93 0.20 -13.48
N GLN A 53 3.93 -1.11 -13.30
CA GLN A 53 3.41 -2.06 -14.26
C GLN A 53 2.49 -3.02 -13.51
N VAL A 54 1.17 -2.86 -13.69
CA VAL A 54 0.19 -3.81 -13.15
C VAL A 54 0.44 -5.18 -13.77
N THR A 55 0.62 -6.20 -12.93
CA THR A 55 0.89 -7.59 -13.33
C THR A 55 -0.34 -8.48 -13.20
N SER A 56 -1.21 -8.17 -12.23
CA SER A 56 -2.45 -8.91 -12.01
C SER A 56 -3.47 -8.04 -11.31
N VAL A 57 -4.74 -8.22 -11.68
CA VAL A 57 -5.90 -7.70 -10.96
C VAL A 57 -6.78 -8.90 -10.62
N SER A 58 -6.97 -9.17 -9.34
CA SER A 58 -7.83 -10.23 -8.82
C SER A 58 -8.90 -9.62 -7.93
N ALA A 59 -9.94 -9.08 -8.57
CA ALA A 59 -11.10 -8.53 -7.85
C ALA A 59 -11.77 -9.57 -6.94
N GLU A 60 -11.77 -10.84 -7.36
CA GLU A 60 -12.30 -11.98 -6.58
C GLU A 60 -11.55 -12.20 -5.25
N ARG A 61 -10.23 -11.96 -5.21
CA ARG A 61 -9.41 -12.07 -4.00
C ARG A 61 -9.20 -10.74 -3.29
N GLY A 62 -9.73 -9.65 -3.85
CA GLY A 62 -9.49 -8.32 -3.29
C GLY A 62 -8.05 -7.84 -3.53
N GLU A 63 -7.37 -8.22 -4.62
CA GLU A 63 -5.94 -7.89 -4.79
C GLU A 63 -5.60 -7.24 -6.14
N ILE A 64 -4.65 -6.30 -6.13
CA ILE A 64 -3.95 -5.79 -7.31
C ILE A 64 -2.46 -5.94 -7.08
N SER A 65 -1.74 -6.53 -8.03
CA SER A 65 -0.29 -6.66 -8.00
C SER A 65 0.36 -5.81 -9.09
N ALA A 66 1.49 -5.18 -8.78
CA ALA A 66 2.25 -4.40 -9.73
C ALA A 66 3.77 -4.47 -9.47
N ASN A 67 4.54 -4.43 -10.54
CA ASN A 67 5.98 -4.17 -10.47
C ASN A 67 6.20 -2.66 -10.45
N ILE A 68 6.99 -2.18 -9.51
CA ILE A 68 7.56 -0.84 -9.50
C ILE A 68 8.88 -0.91 -10.25
N ARG A 69 9.04 -0.11 -11.30
CA ARG A 69 10.23 -0.08 -12.16
C ARG A 69 11.18 1.06 -11.81
N LEU A 70 10.64 2.17 -11.28
CA LEU A 70 11.39 3.39 -10.99
C LEU A 70 10.99 4.00 -9.63
N PRO A 71 11.91 4.72 -8.97
CA PRO A 71 13.36 4.78 -9.24
C PRO A 71 14.10 3.51 -8.79
N LYS A 72 13.45 2.61 -8.05
CA LYS A 72 14.01 1.36 -7.56
C LYS A 72 13.02 0.23 -7.78
N LYS A 73 13.50 -0.94 -8.18
CA LYS A 73 12.65 -2.10 -8.43
C LYS A 73 12.02 -2.59 -7.13
N ALA A 74 10.72 -2.82 -7.16
CA ALA A 74 9.97 -3.39 -6.04
C ALA A 74 8.70 -4.09 -6.55
N PHE A 75 8.16 -4.98 -5.74
CA PHE A 75 6.88 -5.62 -5.97
C PHE A 75 5.85 -5.05 -5.00
N LEU A 76 4.72 -4.60 -5.54
CA LEU A 76 3.59 -4.05 -4.81
C LEU A 76 2.42 -5.03 -4.87
N VAL A 77 1.81 -5.30 -3.73
CA VAL A 77 0.47 -5.89 -3.61
C VAL A 77 -0.41 -4.91 -2.86
N ALA A 78 -1.55 -4.55 -3.45
CA ALA A 78 -2.61 -3.79 -2.83
C ALA A 78 -3.78 -4.72 -2.54
N THR A 79 -4.20 -4.81 -1.28
CA THR A 79 -5.35 -5.61 -0.85
C THR A 79 -6.52 -4.69 -0.52
N VAL A 80 -7.70 -4.98 -1.05
CA VAL A 80 -8.92 -4.17 -1.00
C VAL A 80 -10.03 -4.99 -0.36
N ILE A 81 -10.40 -4.65 0.87
CA ILE A 81 -11.31 -5.42 1.70
C ILE A 81 -12.59 -4.62 1.93
N SER A 82 -13.74 -5.15 1.47
CA SER A 82 -15.03 -4.56 1.76
C SER A 82 -15.43 -4.85 3.21
N ILE A 83 -15.46 -3.83 4.07
CA ILE A 83 -15.81 -3.99 5.49
C ILE A 83 -17.33 -4.02 5.65
N ARG A 84 -18.02 -3.06 5.03
CA ARG A 84 -19.48 -2.93 4.97
C ARG A 84 -19.86 -2.05 3.78
N PRO A 85 -21.16 -1.90 3.45
CA PRO A 85 -21.56 -1.03 2.33
C PRO A 85 -20.95 0.38 2.46
N PHE A 86 -20.31 0.82 1.37
CA PHE A 86 -19.61 2.12 1.27
C PHE A 86 -18.44 2.32 2.24
N GLU A 87 -17.86 1.25 2.75
CA GLU A 87 -16.64 1.30 3.55
C GLU A 87 -15.68 0.17 3.18
N THR A 88 -14.53 0.56 2.66
CA THR A 88 -13.52 -0.35 2.12
C THR A 88 -12.16 -0.02 2.74
N ALA A 89 -11.47 -1.05 3.24
CA ALA A 89 -10.09 -0.94 3.71
C ALA A 89 -9.11 -1.22 2.57
N VAL A 90 -7.96 -0.55 2.58
CA VAL A 90 -6.85 -0.80 1.67
C VAL A 90 -5.56 -1.00 2.45
N ASP A 91 -4.93 -2.14 2.18
CA ASP A 91 -3.60 -2.49 2.67
C ASP A 91 -2.60 -2.58 1.52
N PHE A 92 -1.35 -2.26 1.82
CA PHE A 92 -0.24 -2.37 0.90
C PHE A 92 0.86 -3.25 1.49
N ASN A 93 1.42 -4.10 0.64
CA ASN A 93 2.70 -4.76 0.85
C ASN A 93 3.65 -4.33 -0.28
N VAL A 94 4.76 -3.72 0.08
CA VAL A 94 5.82 -3.34 -0.86
C VAL A 94 7.10 -4.06 -0.48
N THR A 95 7.61 -4.88 -1.38
CA THR A 95 8.88 -5.60 -1.22
C THR A 95 9.88 -5.10 -2.25
N THR A 96 10.95 -4.47 -1.79
CA THR A 96 12.00 -3.95 -2.66
C THR A 96 12.92 -5.06 -3.17
N GLU A 97 13.18 -5.07 -4.47
CA GLU A 97 14.17 -5.95 -5.08
C GLU A 97 15.57 -5.42 -4.77
N THR A 98 16.22 -5.98 -3.76
CA THR A 98 17.60 -5.65 -3.40
C THR A 98 18.31 -6.85 -2.79
N ALA A 99 19.62 -6.96 -3.02
CA ALA A 99 20.47 -7.97 -2.39
C ALA A 99 20.85 -7.60 -0.94
N LEU A 100 20.57 -6.37 -0.52
CA LEU A 100 20.83 -5.90 0.83
C LEU A 100 19.69 -6.34 1.77
N PRO A 101 19.97 -6.54 3.07
CA PRO A 101 18.91 -6.83 4.04
C PRO A 101 17.92 -5.66 4.21
N THR A 102 18.33 -4.44 3.83
CA THR A 102 17.55 -3.20 3.94
C THR A 102 17.36 -2.51 2.59
N ASP A 103 16.24 -1.83 2.42
CA ASP A 103 15.99 -0.93 1.30
C ASP A 103 16.20 0.55 1.62
N PHE A 104 16.67 0.87 2.83
CA PHE A 104 16.82 2.22 3.39
C PHE A 104 15.49 3.00 3.49
N GLY A 105 14.40 2.28 3.80
CA GLY A 105 13.06 2.83 3.98
C GLY A 105 12.35 3.16 2.67
N TYR A 106 12.82 2.62 1.54
CA TYR A 106 12.20 2.84 0.23
C TYR A 106 10.77 2.30 0.20
N SER A 107 10.56 1.03 0.58
CA SER A 107 9.22 0.42 0.64
C SER A 107 8.27 1.22 1.52
N GLN A 108 8.73 1.69 2.68
CA GLN A 108 7.93 2.53 3.58
C GLN A 108 7.51 3.85 2.90
N LYS A 109 8.46 4.56 2.28
CA LYS A 109 8.15 5.81 1.57
C LYS A 109 7.17 5.58 0.42
N THR A 110 7.31 4.46 -0.29
CA THR A 110 6.38 4.08 -1.36
C THR A 110 4.97 3.85 -0.82
N VAL A 111 4.81 3.08 0.26
CA VAL A 111 3.50 2.86 0.91
C VAL A 111 2.85 4.19 1.30
N LEU A 112 3.60 5.09 1.95
CA LEU A 112 3.08 6.40 2.34
C LEU A 112 2.67 7.26 1.13
N SER A 113 3.42 7.19 0.04
CA SER A 113 3.09 7.91 -1.20
C SER A 113 1.85 7.35 -1.88
N LEU A 114 1.69 6.01 -1.91
CA LEU A 114 0.49 5.35 -2.44
C LEU A 114 -0.76 5.75 -1.66
N TYR A 115 -0.66 5.81 -0.32
CA TYR A 115 -1.75 6.30 0.50
C TYR A 115 -2.06 7.78 0.26
N ASP A 116 -1.06 8.64 0.16
CA ASP A 116 -1.28 10.06 -0.13
C ASP A 116 -1.94 10.28 -1.51
N GLU A 117 -1.61 9.47 -2.51
CA GLU A 117 -2.26 9.51 -3.83
C GLU A 117 -3.70 8.99 -3.80
N LEU A 118 -3.98 7.96 -3.00
CA LEU A 118 -5.31 7.38 -2.87
C LEU A 118 -6.25 8.26 -2.02
N ASP A 119 -5.73 8.84 -0.93
CA ASP A 119 -6.43 9.80 -0.05
C ASP A 119 -6.90 11.05 -0.82
N LYS A 120 -6.21 11.44 -1.90
CA LYS A 120 -6.63 12.54 -2.80
C LYS A 120 -7.79 12.17 -3.72
N GLN A 121 -8.00 10.88 -3.97
CA GLN A 121 -9.02 10.37 -4.89
C GLN A 121 -10.28 9.89 -4.18
N LEU A 122 -10.14 9.40 -2.95
CA LEU A 122 -11.23 8.78 -2.20
C LEU A 122 -11.39 9.44 -0.81
N PRO A 123 -12.62 9.65 -0.33
CA PRO A 123 -12.82 10.21 1.01
C PRO A 123 -12.35 9.21 2.08
N ARG A 124 -11.28 9.56 2.79
CA ARG A 124 -10.77 8.77 3.91
C ARG A 124 -11.70 8.84 5.12
N ILE A 125 -11.78 7.74 5.86
CA ILE A 125 -12.44 7.63 7.16
C ILE A 125 -11.36 7.64 8.23
N ASP A 126 -11.42 8.62 9.13
CA ASP A 126 -10.57 8.65 10.31
C ASP A 126 -11.13 7.68 11.35
N ARG A 127 -10.40 6.57 11.57
CA ARG A 127 -10.65 5.68 12.70
C ARG A 127 -9.73 6.10 13.86
N SER A 128 -10.35 6.50 14.97
CA SER A 128 -9.70 6.90 16.23
C SER A 128 -9.00 5.74 16.93
#